data_AF-A0A8X6YR08-F1
#
_entry.id   AF-A0A8X6YR08-F1
#
_cell.length_a   1.000
_cell.length_b   1.000
_cell.length_c   1.000
_cell.angle_alpha   90.00
_cell.angle_beta   90.00
_cell.angle_gamma   90.00
#
_symmetry.space_group_name_H-M   'P 1'
#
loop_
_entity.id
_entity.type
_entity.pdbx_description
1 polymer ?
#
loop_
_entity_poly.entity_id
_entity_poly.type
_entity_poly.pdbx_seq_one_letter_code
_entity_poly.pdbx_strand_id
1 'polypeptide(L)'
;MRTQVKSRRRRKKPYARKRKMPPRQKKTPSPDTSKYTHHTGAKFKIYSITGDGNCLFRAMAYFALGRQNEHAFVRQQVVKYICDHWDRFKNFVPELDKAVYRKRMNSLGTFGSEAEIVAFTEVFSCKVSVYFKDSPDRDPLVFGDSPTECFVLYSGMTDCGHYDVLHPNSRVTCNISFHKESIRGLRRKTLEQFGRHLDYFKESEQNSHFHILFTHKLLNKKKI
;
A
#
# COMPACT_ATOMS: atom_id res chain seq x y z
N MET A 1 61.96 -59.47 -18.32
CA MET A 1 61.80 -59.07 -16.89
C MET A 1 60.94 -57.82 -16.81
N ARG A 2 59.97 -57.84 -15.89
CA ARG A 2 58.91 -56.84 -15.70
C ARG A 2 59.47 -55.53 -15.13
N THR A 3 59.04 -54.39 -15.66
CA THR A 3 59.11 -53.10 -14.93
C THR A 3 57.77 -52.37 -15.08
N GLN A 4 57.10 -52.21 -13.94
CA GLN A 4 55.79 -51.59 -13.75
C GLN A 4 55.85 -50.07 -13.90
N VAL A 5 55.02 -49.52 -14.78
CA VAL A 5 54.69 -48.08 -14.79
C VAL A 5 53.55 -47.84 -13.80
N LYS A 6 53.85 -47.18 -12.68
CA LYS A 6 52.86 -46.75 -11.67
C LYS A 6 52.05 -45.56 -12.22
N SER A 7 50.77 -45.79 -12.53
CA SER A 7 49.84 -44.75 -12.96
C SER A 7 49.43 -43.85 -11.78
N ARG A 8 49.58 -42.53 -11.98
CA ARG A 8 49.20 -41.50 -11.01
C ARG A 8 47.67 -41.45 -10.84
N ARG A 9 47.19 -41.71 -9.61
CA ARG A 9 45.79 -41.55 -9.20
C ARG A 9 45.32 -40.10 -9.36
N ARG A 10 44.34 -39.86 -10.25
CA ARG A 10 43.61 -38.59 -10.34
C ARG A 10 42.72 -38.40 -9.10
N ARG A 11 42.99 -37.38 -8.29
CA ARG A 11 42.10 -36.93 -7.20
C ARG A 11 40.77 -36.42 -7.78
N LYS A 12 39.65 -37.05 -7.42
CA LYS A 12 38.30 -36.57 -7.75
C LYS A 12 37.99 -35.30 -6.94
N LYS A 13 37.55 -34.22 -7.60
CA LYS A 13 37.08 -32.99 -6.95
C LYS A 13 35.83 -33.27 -6.10
N PRO A 14 35.65 -32.65 -4.91
CA PRO A 14 34.48 -32.88 -4.10
C PRO A 14 33.24 -32.25 -4.76
N TYR A 15 32.14 -33.00 -4.73
CA TYR A 15 30.84 -32.61 -5.26
C TYR A 15 30.30 -31.41 -4.46
N ALA A 16 30.14 -30.25 -5.12
CA ALA A 16 29.58 -29.06 -4.49
C ALA A 16 28.15 -29.35 -4.01
N ARG A 17 27.90 -29.17 -2.70
CA ARG A 17 26.55 -29.27 -2.12
C ARG A 17 25.64 -28.23 -2.79
N LYS A 18 24.61 -28.70 -3.50
CA LYS A 18 23.55 -27.84 -4.06
C LYS A 18 22.96 -27.01 -2.92
N ARG A 19 23.13 -25.68 -2.97
CA ARG A 19 22.43 -24.74 -2.07
C ARG A 19 20.93 -24.93 -2.31
N LYS A 20 20.20 -25.40 -1.31
CA LYS A 20 18.73 -25.45 -1.36
C LYS A 20 18.24 -24.01 -1.52
N MET A 21 17.56 -23.72 -2.62
CA MET A 21 16.91 -22.44 -2.83
C MET A 21 15.87 -22.22 -1.72
N PRO A 22 15.70 -20.99 -1.22
CA PRO A 22 14.67 -20.70 -0.24
C PRO A 22 13.28 -21.03 -0.81
N PRO A 23 12.30 -21.34 0.04
CA PRO A 23 10.94 -21.65 -0.39
C PRO A 23 10.41 -20.52 -1.28
N ARG A 24 9.81 -20.91 -2.41
CA ARG A 24 9.16 -20.02 -3.39
C ARG A 24 8.24 -19.06 -2.64
N GLN A 25 8.60 -17.77 -2.59
CA GLN A 25 7.69 -16.72 -2.13
C GLN A 25 6.40 -16.85 -2.95
N LYS A 26 5.24 -16.86 -2.27
CA LYS A 26 3.94 -16.84 -2.94
C LYS A 26 3.97 -15.71 -3.96
N LYS A 27 3.75 -16.06 -5.23
CA LYS A 27 3.71 -15.10 -6.34
C LYS A 27 2.80 -13.94 -5.92
N THR A 28 3.31 -12.72 -5.98
CA THR A 28 2.45 -11.54 -6.05
C THR A 28 1.38 -11.79 -7.11
N PRO A 29 0.10 -11.48 -6.88
CA PRO A 29 -0.92 -11.62 -7.91
C PRO A 29 -0.43 -10.92 -9.18
N SER A 30 -0.51 -11.60 -10.32
CA SER A 30 -0.33 -10.94 -11.62
C SER A 30 -1.25 -9.72 -11.68
N PRO A 31 -0.83 -8.58 -12.26
CA PRO A 31 -1.71 -7.43 -12.38
C PRO A 31 -2.97 -7.86 -13.12
N ASP A 32 -4.09 -7.83 -12.40
CA ASP A 32 -5.40 -8.12 -12.94
C ASP A 32 -5.66 -7.19 -14.15
N THR A 33 -6.08 -7.76 -15.27
CA THR A 33 -6.25 -7.04 -16.55
C THR A 33 -7.59 -6.29 -16.62
N SER A 34 -8.33 -6.28 -15.52
CA SER A 34 -9.62 -5.62 -15.37
C SER A 34 -9.57 -4.15 -15.79
N LYS A 35 -10.55 -3.74 -16.61
CA LYS A 35 -10.70 -2.38 -17.15
C LYS A 35 -11.98 -1.76 -16.60
N TYR A 36 -11.96 -0.45 -16.40
CA TYR A 36 -13.13 0.34 -16.04
C TYR A 36 -13.36 1.42 -17.10
N THR A 37 -14.62 1.64 -17.49
CA THR A 37 -15.01 2.69 -18.43
C THR A 37 -16.15 3.48 -17.82
N HIS A 38 -15.97 4.79 -17.72
CA HIS A 38 -16.99 5.75 -17.27
C HIS A 38 -17.87 6.16 -18.45
N HIS A 39 -19.12 6.58 -18.21
CA HIS A 39 -20.07 6.98 -19.28
C HIS A 39 -19.53 8.10 -20.19
N THR A 40 -18.71 9.01 -19.66
CA THR A 40 -17.99 10.06 -20.42
C THR A 40 -16.99 9.53 -21.46
N GLY A 41 -16.68 8.23 -21.46
CA GLY A 41 -15.63 7.63 -22.29
C GLY A 41 -14.24 7.62 -21.66
N ALA A 42 -14.08 8.11 -20.42
CA ALA A 42 -12.85 7.93 -19.64
C ALA A 42 -12.60 6.43 -19.39
N LYS A 43 -11.37 5.96 -19.66
CA LYS A 43 -11.00 4.53 -19.57
C LYS A 43 -9.82 4.35 -18.64
N PHE A 44 -9.90 3.32 -17.81
CA PHE A 44 -8.89 3.02 -16.80
C PHE A 44 -8.51 1.54 -16.81
N LYS A 45 -7.27 1.26 -16.43
CA LYS A 45 -6.84 -0.08 -16.00
C LYS A 45 -6.92 -0.15 -14.49
N ILE A 46 -7.51 -1.20 -13.95
CA ILE A 46 -7.63 -1.41 -12.52
C ILE A 46 -6.33 -2.02 -12.00
N TYR A 47 -5.75 -1.42 -10.97
CA TYR A 47 -4.70 -2.02 -10.16
C TYR A 47 -5.34 -2.52 -8.87
N SER A 48 -5.37 -3.85 -8.72
CA SER A 48 -6.04 -4.50 -7.60
C SER A 48 -5.32 -4.24 -6.28
N ILE A 49 -6.09 -3.81 -5.28
CA ILE A 49 -5.67 -3.61 -3.90
C ILE A 49 -6.09 -4.83 -3.06
N THR A 50 -5.29 -5.15 -2.05
CA THR A 50 -5.62 -6.25 -1.13
C THR A 50 -6.88 -5.91 -0.31
N GLY A 51 -7.89 -6.79 -0.37
CA GLY A 51 -9.14 -6.66 0.39
C GLY A 51 -9.02 -7.17 1.82
N ASP A 52 -8.37 -6.41 2.71
CA ASP A 52 -8.13 -6.77 4.11
C ASP A 52 -8.60 -5.69 5.12
N GLY A 53 -9.56 -4.86 4.71
CA GLY A 53 -10.05 -3.71 5.48
C GLY A 53 -9.10 -2.50 5.51
N ASN A 54 -7.90 -2.61 4.90
CA ASN A 54 -6.98 -1.48 4.73
C ASN A 54 -7.03 -0.88 3.32
N CYS A 55 -7.99 -1.27 2.49
CA CYS A 55 -8.02 -0.98 1.05
C CYS A 55 -7.82 0.50 0.73
N LEU A 56 -8.50 1.41 1.44
CA LEU A 56 -8.34 2.86 1.24
C LEU A 56 -6.90 3.31 1.49
N PHE A 57 -6.32 2.97 2.64
CA PHE A 57 -4.94 3.34 3.00
C PHE A 57 -3.90 2.65 2.10
N ARG A 58 -4.20 1.45 1.62
CA ARG A 58 -3.38 0.72 0.64
C ARG A 58 -3.36 1.43 -0.72
N ALA A 59 -4.52 1.91 -1.18
CA ALA A 59 -4.61 2.72 -2.40
C ALA A 59 -3.84 4.05 -2.23
N MET A 60 -4.03 4.75 -1.10
CA MET A 60 -3.29 5.97 -0.76
C MET A 60 -1.77 5.76 -0.74
N ALA A 61 -1.30 4.68 -0.09
CA ALA A 61 0.12 4.33 -0.07
C ALA A 61 0.68 3.97 -1.45
N TYR A 62 -0.13 3.34 -2.30
CA TYR A 62 0.26 3.09 -3.68
C TYR A 62 0.54 4.40 -4.45
N PHE A 63 -0.27 5.44 -4.27
CA PHE A 63 -0.01 6.74 -4.88
C PHE A 63 1.22 7.41 -4.27
N ALA A 64 1.22 7.58 -2.96
CA ALA A 64 2.22 8.37 -2.23
C ALA A 64 3.62 7.72 -2.20
N LEU A 65 3.71 6.39 -2.16
CA LEU A 65 4.96 5.64 -1.96
C LEU A 65 5.23 4.59 -3.04
N GLY A 66 4.29 4.37 -3.96
CA GLY A 66 4.44 3.40 -5.05
C GLY A 66 4.22 1.94 -4.65
N ARG A 67 3.88 1.67 -3.38
CA ARG A 67 3.64 0.31 -2.86
C ARG A 67 2.50 0.35 -1.85
N GLN A 68 1.55 -0.58 -1.98
CA GLN A 68 0.42 -0.69 -1.05
C GLN A 68 0.81 -1.20 0.35
N ASN A 69 1.98 -1.82 0.51
CA ASN A 69 2.41 -2.42 1.78
C ASN A 69 2.79 -1.37 2.85
N GLU A 70 2.99 -0.11 2.45
CA GLU A 70 3.32 0.99 3.36
C GLU A 70 2.05 1.66 3.94
N HIS A 71 0.90 0.99 3.85
CA HIS A 71 -0.40 1.53 4.28
C HIS A 71 -0.47 1.89 5.76
N ALA A 72 0.25 1.16 6.63
CA ALA A 72 0.26 1.44 8.06
C ALA A 72 0.89 2.80 8.37
N PHE A 73 1.99 3.13 7.69
CA PHE A 73 2.64 4.44 7.79
C PHE A 73 1.71 5.57 7.31
N VAL A 74 1.11 5.39 6.12
CA VAL A 74 0.19 6.39 5.55
C VAL A 74 -1.04 6.58 6.45
N ARG A 75 -1.61 5.49 6.98
CA ARG A 75 -2.68 5.54 7.99
C ARG A 75 -2.27 6.39 9.19
N GLN A 76 -1.09 6.17 9.75
CA GLN A 76 -0.61 6.95 10.89
C GLN A 76 -0.50 8.45 10.56
N GLN A 77 0.00 8.83 9.38
CA GLN A 77 0.09 10.24 8.99
C GLN A 77 -1.29 10.89 8.82
N VAL A 78 -2.22 10.19 8.16
CA VAL A 78 -3.60 10.65 7.95
C VAL A 78 -4.35 10.80 9.28
N VAL A 79 -4.31 9.78 10.14
CA VAL A 79 -4.98 9.81 11.45
C VAL A 79 -4.38 10.88 12.35
N LYS A 80 -3.05 11.05 12.32
CA LYS A 80 -2.37 12.12 13.05
C LYS A 80 -2.89 13.49 12.58
N TYR A 81 -2.95 13.72 11.27
CA TYR A 81 -3.44 14.98 10.70
C TYR A 81 -4.87 15.29 11.16
N ILE A 82 -5.77 14.31 11.10
CA ILE A 82 -7.16 14.48 11.56
C ILE A 82 -7.21 14.83 13.05
N CYS A 83 -6.42 14.14 13.89
CA CYS A 83 -6.36 14.46 15.31
C CYS A 83 -5.77 15.85 15.61
N ASP A 84 -4.79 16.30 14.84
CA ASP A 84 -4.19 17.62 15.00
C ASP A 84 -5.17 18.73 14.59
N HIS A 85 -6.11 18.43 13.69
CA HIS A 85 -7.15 19.35 13.20
C HIS A 85 -8.56 18.95 13.67
N TRP A 86 -8.66 18.35 14.87
CA TRP A 86 -9.87 17.67 15.33
C TRP A 86 -11.14 18.53 15.29
N ASP A 87 -11.07 19.81 15.63
CA ASP A 87 -12.25 20.69 15.62
C ASP A 87 -12.91 20.80 14.26
N ARG A 88 -12.14 20.64 13.17
CA ARG A 88 -12.65 20.61 11.81
C ARG A 88 -13.25 19.26 11.45
N PHE A 89 -12.64 18.16 11.89
CA PHE A 89 -13.01 16.81 11.48
C PHE A 89 -14.07 16.13 12.36
N LYS A 90 -14.24 16.55 13.62
CA LYS A 90 -15.09 15.88 14.61
C LYS A 90 -16.56 15.71 14.18
N ASN A 91 -17.05 16.58 13.29
CA ASN A 91 -18.42 16.50 12.78
C ASN A 91 -18.56 15.59 11.54
N PHE A 92 -17.45 15.13 10.96
CA PHE A 92 -17.40 14.27 9.78
C PHE A 92 -17.00 12.83 10.11
N VAL A 93 -16.76 12.53 11.38
CA VAL A 93 -16.44 11.20 11.89
C VAL A 93 -17.48 10.79 12.94
N PRO A 94 -17.79 9.50 13.09
CA PRO A 94 -18.82 9.06 14.03
C PRO A 94 -18.37 9.17 15.50
N GLU A 95 -17.07 9.24 15.76
CA GLU A 95 -16.54 9.38 17.11
C GLU A 95 -16.65 10.80 17.65
N LEU A 96 -17.24 10.92 18.84
CA LEU A 96 -17.31 12.21 19.56
C LEU A 96 -15.98 12.59 20.24
N ASP A 97 -15.11 11.61 20.51
CA ASP A 97 -13.83 11.82 21.19
C ASP A 97 -12.62 11.52 20.31
N LYS A 98 -11.63 12.43 20.36
CA LYS A 98 -10.39 12.36 19.58
C LYS A 98 -9.56 11.13 19.92
N ALA A 99 -9.46 10.75 21.19
CA ALA A 99 -8.65 9.61 21.60
C ALA A 99 -9.31 8.29 21.17
N VAL A 100 -10.64 8.20 21.24
CA VAL A 100 -11.42 7.07 20.71
C VAL A 100 -11.21 6.94 19.19
N TYR A 101 -11.36 8.04 18.44
CA TYR A 101 -11.07 8.07 16.99
C TYR A 101 -9.64 7.60 16.70
N ARG A 102 -8.65 8.18 17.38
CA ARG A 102 -7.24 7.84 17.18
C ARG A 102 -6.96 6.36 17.43
N LYS A 103 -7.52 5.79 18.50
CA LYS A 103 -7.32 4.38 18.84
C LYS A 103 -7.97 3.47 17.79
N ARG A 104 -9.21 3.75 17.40
CA ARG A 104 -9.92 2.97 16.38
C ARG A 104 -9.21 3.06 15.04
N MET A 105 -8.94 4.27 14.54
CA MET A 105 -8.40 4.46 13.19
C MET A 105 -6.93 4.09 13.02
N ASN A 106 -6.16 4.00 14.10
CA ASN A 106 -4.82 3.39 14.05
C ASN A 106 -4.84 1.84 14.05
N SER A 107 -5.98 1.21 14.33
CA SER A 107 -6.10 -0.25 14.27
C SER A 107 -6.12 -0.71 12.82
N LEU A 108 -5.24 -1.65 12.46
CA LEU A 108 -5.20 -2.22 11.11
C LEU A 108 -6.48 -2.98 10.81
N GLY A 109 -6.93 -2.91 9.55
CA GLY A 109 -8.20 -3.48 9.10
C GLY A 109 -9.42 -2.59 9.36
N THR A 110 -9.27 -1.46 10.06
CA THR A 110 -10.35 -0.48 10.21
C THR A 110 -10.52 0.33 8.93
N PHE A 111 -11.76 0.36 8.43
CA PHE A 111 -12.13 1.04 7.19
C PHE A 111 -12.05 2.56 7.40
N GLY A 112 -11.54 3.26 6.39
CA GLY A 112 -11.59 4.72 6.32
C GLY A 112 -12.64 5.17 5.31
N SER A 113 -13.03 6.44 5.40
CA SER A 113 -14.06 7.06 4.57
C SER A 113 -13.59 8.43 4.06
N GLU A 114 -14.54 9.32 3.76
CA GLU A 114 -14.30 10.65 3.20
C GLU A 114 -13.38 11.52 4.06
N ALA A 115 -13.49 11.46 5.39
CA ALA A 115 -12.64 12.23 6.31
C ALA A 115 -11.15 11.90 6.09
N GLU A 116 -10.82 10.61 5.95
CA GLU A 116 -9.45 10.17 5.67
C GLU A 116 -8.99 10.52 4.26
N ILE A 117 -9.90 10.57 3.28
CA ILE A 117 -9.58 11.03 1.91
C ILE A 117 -9.22 12.51 1.93
N VAL A 118 -10.02 13.35 2.59
CA VAL A 118 -9.76 14.79 2.72
C VAL A 118 -8.42 15.02 3.42
N ALA A 119 -8.18 14.36 4.55
CA ALA A 119 -6.90 14.48 5.25
C ALA A 119 -5.72 14.00 4.39
N PHE A 120 -5.88 12.92 3.63
CA PHE A 120 -4.85 12.46 2.68
C PHE A 120 -4.55 13.51 1.61
N THR A 121 -5.57 14.15 1.03
CA THR A 121 -5.38 15.20 0.01
C THR A 121 -4.56 16.38 0.52
N GLU A 122 -4.72 16.74 1.80
CA GLU A 122 -4.00 17.85 2.42
C GLU A 122 -2.59 17.46 2.84
N VAL A 123 -2.42 16.30 3.49
CA VAL A 123 -1.11 15.80 3.94
C VAL A 123 -0.14 15.62 2.78
N PHE A 124 -0.61 15.09 1.65
CA PHE A 124 0.22 14.74 0.51
C PHE A 124 0.08 15.70 -0.67
N SER A 125 -0.71 16.78 -0.53
CA SER A 125 -0.91 17.80 -1.57
C SER A 125 -1.32 17.19 -2.92
N CYS A 126 -2.33 16.33 -2.90
CA CYS A 126 -2.89 15.66 -4.08
C CYS A 126 -4.41 15.80 -4.13
N LYS A 127 -4.99 15.54 -5.29
CA LYS A 127 -6.43 15.45 -5.50
C LYS A 127 -6.83 13.99 -5.60
N VAL A 128 -7.98 13.60 -5.08
CA VAL A 128 -8.51 12.23 -5.18
C VAL A 128 -9.87 12.24 -5.85
N SER A 129 -10.01 11.44 -6.91
CA SER A 129 -11.26 11.25 -7.64
C SER A 129 -11.74 9.81 -7.47
N VAL A 130 -12.92 9.65 -6.88
CA VAL A 130 -13.56 8.38 -6.55
C VAL A 130 -14.62 8.06 -7.58
N TYR A 131 -14.36 7.05 -8.40
CA TYR A 131 -15.33 6.47 -9.34
C TYR A 131 -16.09 5.32 -8.68
N PHE A 132 -17.30 5.05 -9.18
CA PHE A 132 -18.19 4.02 -8.63
C PHE A 132 -18.38 2.89 -9.64
N LYS A 133 -18.02 1.67 -9.25
CA LYS A 133 -18.14 0.49 -10.11
C LYS A 133 -19.60 0.17 -10.46
N ASP A 134 -20.46 0.26 -9.46
CA ASP A 134 -21.89 -0.09 -9.56
C ASP A 134 -22.76 1.09 -10.02
N SER A 135 -22.14 2.25 -10.28
CA SER A 135 -22.82 3.45 -10.80
C SER A 135 -21.89 4.21 -11.77
N PRO A 136 -21.55 3.60 -12.93
CA PRO A 136 -20.58 4.16 -13.88
C PRO A 136 -21.07 5.40 -14.64
N ASP A 137 -22.35 5.74 -14.50
CA ASP A 137 -22.98 6.93 -15.06
C ASP A 137 -22.97 8.13 -14.09
N ARG A 138 -22.54 7.91 -12.84
CA ARG A 138 -22.43 8.96 -11.82
C ARG A 138 -21.08 9.65 -11.93
N ASP A 139 -21.10 10.98 -11.90
CA ASP A 139 -19.88 11.77 -11.76
C ASP A 139 -19.05 11.34 -10.53
N PRO A 140 -17.71 11.32 -10.65
CA PRO A 140 -16.85 10.94 -9.55
C PRO A 140 -16.93 11.94 -8.40
N LEU A 141 -16.78 11.46 -7.16
CA LEU A 141 -16.56 12.36 -6.02
C LEU A 141 -15.11 12.84 -6.06
N VAL A 142 -14.90 14.16 -6.01
CA VAL A 142 -13.58 14.78 -6.10
C VAL A 142 -13.23 15.48 -4.80
N PHE A 143 -12.05 15.19 -4.27
CA PHE A 143 -11.52 15.73 -3.03
C PHE A 143 -10.17 16.41 -3.28
N GLY A 144 -10.00 17.63 -2.78
CA GLY A 144 -8.82 18.46 -3.00
C GLY A 144 -8.78 19.14 -4.36
N ASP A 145 -7.80 20.00 -4.57
CA ASP A 145 -7.67 20.89 -5.73
C ASP A 145 -6.29 20.83 -6.41
N SER A 146 -5.41 19.94 -5.93
CA SER A 146 -4.06 19.78 -6.48
C SER A 146 -4.07 19.28 -7.93
N PRO A 147 -3.10 19.74 -8.76
CA PRO A 147 -2.93 19.23 -10.12
C PRO A 147 -2.51 17.75 -10.17
N THR A 148 -2.02 17.19 -9.06
CA THR A 148 -1.68 15.77 -8.97
C THR A 148 -2.90 14.96 -8.55
N GLU A 149 -3.59 14.40 -9.52
CA GLU A 149 -4.82 13.64 -9.32
C GLU A 149 -4.57 12.14 -9.18
N CYS A 150 -5.17 11.54 -8.15
CA CYS A 150 -5.18 10.11 -7.84
C CYS A 150 -6.58 9.56 -8.09
N PHE A 151 -6.69 8.49 -8.89
CA PHE A 151 -7.99 7.93 -9.27
C PHE A 151 -8.22 6.61 -8.55
N VAL A 152 -9.33 6.49 -7.82
CA VAL A 152 -9.72 5.24 -7.16
C VAL A 152 -11.07 4.76 -7.66
N LEU A 153 -11.26 3.44 -7.65
CA LEU A 153 -12.54 2.80 -7.93
C LEU A 153 -13.11 2.26 -6.64
N TYR A 154 -14.28 2.72 -6.26
CA TYR A 154 -15.08 2.16 -5.19
C TYR A 154 -16.02 1.09 -5.74
N SER A 155 -16.05 -0.07 -5.07
CA SER A 155 -16.95 -1.17 -5.39
C SER A 155 -17.59 -1.72 -4.13
N GLY A 156 -18.92 -1.89 -4.10
CA GLY A 156 -19.63 -2.45 -2.95
C GLY A 156 -20.67 -1.50 -2.33
N MET A 157 -21.50 -2.07 -1.45
CA MET A 157 -22.56 -1.37 -0.73
C MET A 157 -22.00 -0.69 0.52
N THR A 158 -22.38 0.58 0.73
CA THR A 158 -22.18 1.41 1.94
C THR A 158 -20.92 1.09 2.74
N ASP A 159 -20.99 0.15 3.69
CA ASP A 159 -19.97 -0.06 4.73
C ASP A 159 -19.06 -1.28 4.46
N CYS A 160 -19.27 -1.98 3.35
CA CYS A 160 -18.52 -3.17 2.94
C CYS A 160 -17.73 -2.97 1.65
N GLY A 161 -17.56 -1.71 1.20
CA GLY A 161 -16.94 -1.44 -0.07
C GLY A 161 -15.42 -1.61 -0.09
N HIS A 162 -14.89 -1.68 -1.30
CA HIS A 162 -13.50 -1.90 -1.61
C HIS A 162 -12.99 -0.81 -2.55
N TYR A 163 -11.80 -0.30 -2.24
CA TYR A 163 -11.07 0.64 -3.06
C TYR A 163 -9.97 -0.04 -3.85
N ASP A 164 -10.04 0.05 -5.17
CA ASP A 164 -8.94 -0.25 -6.08
C ASP A 164 -8.32 1.03 -6.65
N VAL A 165 -7.11 0.92 -7.20
CA VAL A 165 -6.45 2.03 -7.91
C VAL A 165 -6.82 2.01 -9.38
N LEU A 166 -7.10 3.17 -9.96
CA LEU A 166 -7.33 3.34 -11.38
C LEU A 166 -6.13 4.00 -12.05
N HIS A 167 -5.62 3.36 -13.10
CA HIS A 167 -4.62 3.94 -13.99
C HIS A 167 -5.28 4.48 -15.26
N PRO A 168 -5.19 5.78 -15.55
CA PRO A 168 -5.77 6.35 -16.76
C PRO A 168 -5.15 5.70 -18.01
N ASN A 169 -6.00 5.31 -18.94
CA ASN A 169 -5.63 4.58 -20.15
C ASN A 169 -6.24 5.18 -21.43
N SER A 170 -6.85 6.36 -21.35
CA SER A 170 -7.25 7.15 -22.51
C SER A 170 -6.93 8.63 -22.33
N ARG A 171 -6.79 9.35 -23.45
CA ARG A 171 -6.62 10.81 -23.44
C ARG A 171 -7.89 11.56 -23.02
N VAL A 172 -9.05 10.90 -23.14
CA VAL A 172 -10.34 11.40 -22.63
C VAL A 172 -10.30 11.52 -21.11
N THR A 173 -9.65 10.57 -20.43
CA THR A 173 -9.49 10.64 -18.97
C THR A 173 -8.58 11.80 -18.55
N CYS A 174 -7.36 11.84 -19.10
CA CYS A 174 -6.39 12.90 -18.83
C CYS A 174 -5.21 12.81 -19.81
N ASN A 175 -4.31 13.80 -19.76
CA ASN A 175 -2.99 13.65 -20.36
C ASN A 175 -2.16 12.60 -19.58
N ILE A 176 -2.02 11.40 -20.16
CA ILE A 176 -1.41 10.24 -19.50
C ILE A 176 0.07 10.48 -19.14
N SER A 177 0.86 11.14 -19.99
CA SER A 177 2.27 11.40 -19.68
C SER A 177 2.40 12.40 -18.53
N PHE A 178 1.62 13.49 -18.59
CA PHE A 178 1.57 14.47 -17.50
C PHE A 178 1.15 13.84 -16.16
N HIS A 179 0.10 13.01 -16.17
CA HIS A 179 -0.35 12.30 -14.97
C HIS A 179 0.74 11.37 -14.40
N LYS A 180 1.48 10.65 -15.24
CA LYS A 180 2.59 9.81 -14.77
C LYS A 180 3.69 10.65 -14.11
N GLU A 181 4.04 11.79 -14.69
CA GLU A 181 5.03 12.70 -14.11
C GLU A 181 4.54 13.33 -12.80
N SER A 182 3.26 13.73 -12.71
CA SER A 182 2.70 14.29 -11.48
C SER A 182 2.70 13.28 -10.33
N ILE A 183 2.34 12.01 -10.58
CA ILE A 183 2.44 10.93 -9.59
C ILE A 183 3.89 10.65 -9.18
N ARG A 184 4.85 10.71 -10.11
CA ARG A 184 6.28 10.62 -9.75
C ARG A 184 6.74 11.79 -8.89
N GLY A 185 6.24 12.99 -9.20
CA GLY A 185 6.48 14.20 -8.41
C GLY A 185 5.92 14.08 -6.99
N LEU A 186 4.69 13.58 -6.85
CA LEU A 186 4.08 13.27 -5.55
C LEU A 186 4.96 12.33 -4.72
N ARG A 187 5.40 11.22 -5.31
CA ARG A 187 6.27 10.26 -4.60
C ARG A 187 7.57 10.88 -4.13
N ARG A 188 8.17 11.74 -4.94
CA ARG A 188 9.41 12.44 -4.58
C ARG A 188 9.18 13.38 -3.40
N LYS A 189 8.14 14.23 -3.47
CA LYS A 189 7.74 15.13 -2.38
C LYS A 189 7.42 14.38 -1.10
N THR A 190 6.71 13.26 -1.20
CA THR A 190 6.43 12.39 -0.06
C THR A 190 7.71 11.91 0.62
N LEU A 191 8.70 11.46 -0.15
CA LEU A 191 9.98 10.99 0.41
C LEU A 191 10.83 12.14 0.97
N GLU A 192 10.80 13.32 0.34
CA GLU A 192 11.45 14.53 0.86
C GLU A 192 10.86 14.94 2.22
N GLN A 193 9.54 14.89 2.35
CA GLN A 193 8.83 15.30 3.56
C GLN A 193 8.89 14.23 4.66
N PHE A 194 8.73 12.96 4.31
CA PHE A 194 8.48 11.87 5.26
C PHE A 194 9.53 10.77 5.28
N GLY A 195 10.54 10.80 4.41
CA GLY A 195 11.50 9.71 4.22
C GLY A 195 12.14 9.22 5.53
N ARG A 196 12.66 10.15 6.35
CA ARG A 196 13.25 9.82 7.65
C ARG A 196 12.24 9.17 8.61
N HIS A 197 11.00 9.66 8.65
CA HIS A 197 9.95 9.07 9.49
C HIS A 197 9.54 7.68 9.00
N LEU A 198 9.48 7.48 7.68
CA LEU A 198 9.18 6.18 7.08
C LEU A 198 10.27 5.16 7.39
N ASP A 199 11.54 5.55 7.34
CA ASP A 199 12.66 4.67 7.68
C ASP A 199 12.61 4.26 9.16
N TYR A 200 12.46 5.23 10.06
CA TYR A 200 12.28 4.96 11.49
C TYR A 200 11.07 4.07 11.78
N PHE A 201 9.93 4.33 11.12
CA PHE A 201 8.73 3.52 11.25
C PHE A 201 9.01 2.05 10.89
N LYS A 202 9.70 1.80 9.79
CA LYS A 202 10.07 0.45 9.34
C LYS A 202 10.99 -0.28 10.31
N GLU A 203 11.97 0.42 10.88
CA GLU A 203 12.86 -0.14 11.89
C GLU A 203 12.09 -0.52 13.16
N SER A 204 11.16 0.33 13.60
CA SER A 204 10.34 0.08 14.79
C SER A 204 9.42 -1.13 14.64
N GLU A 205 8.82 -1.33 13.46
CA GLU A 205 7.99 -2.49 13.15
C GLU A 205 8.81 -3.80 13.15
N GLN A 206 10.01 -3.78 12.56
CA GLN A 206 10.91 -4.94 12.55
C GLN A 206 11.36 -5.32 13.96
N ASN A 207 11.72 -4.32 14.78
CA ASN A 207 12.14 -4.53 16.16
C ASN A 207 10.99 -5.06 17.04
N SER A 208 9.77 -4.54 16.84
CA SER A 208 8.57 -5.03 17.53
C SER A 208 8.24 -6.47 17.16
N HIS A 209 8.32 -6.81 15.87
CA HIS A 209 8.14 -8.19 15.40
C HIS A 209 9.21 -9.14 15.96
N PHE A 210 10.47 -8.68 16.05
CA PHE A 210 11.56 -9.46 16.65
C PHE A 210 11.33 -9.69 18.16
N HIS A 211 10.85 -8.67 18.88
CA HIS A 211 10.51 -8.78 20.30
C HIS A 211 9.38 -9.78 20.54
N ILE A 212 8.30 -9.75 19.73
CA ILE A 212 7.18 -10.69 19.82
C ILE A 212 7.63 -12.13 19.54
N LEU A 213 8.48 -12.34 18.52
CA LEU A 213 9.01 -13.67 18.22
C LEU A 213 9.93 -14.20 19.32
N PHE A 214 10.70 -13.32 19.96
CA PHE A 214 11.59 -13.69 21.06
C PHE A 214 10.81 -14.07 22.33
N THR A 215 9.77 -13.31 22.69
CA THR A 215 8.91 -13.62 23.84
C THR A 215 8.15 -14.94 23.62
N HIS A 216 7.60 -15.19 22.43
CA HIS A 216 6.97 -16.47 22.10
C HIS A 216 7.95 -17.66 22.18
N LYS A 217 9.21 -17.47 21.75
CA LYS A 217 10.24 -18.52 21.83
C LYS A 217 10.68 -18.80 23.27
N LEU A 218 10.70 -17.80 24.14
CA LEU A 218 10.97 -17.97 25.57
C LEU A 218 9.81 -18.64 26.31
N LEU A 219 8.57 -18.30 25.98
CA LEU A 219 7.37 -18.93 26.57
C LEU A 219 7.26 -20.42 26.19
N ASN A 220 7.61 -20.78 24.95
CA ASN A 220 7.61 -22.19 24.51
C ASN A 220 8.79 -23.01 25.05
N LYS A 221 9.87 -22.37 25.53
CA LYS A 221 11.00 -23.05 26.20
C LYS A 221 10.76 -23.32 27.69
N LYS A 222 9.72 -22.73 28.30
CA LYS A 222 9.33 -22.98 29.70
C LYS A 222 8.24 -24.05 29.85
N LYS A 223 7.87 -24.74 28.76
CA LYS A 223 6.87 -25.83 28.73
C LYS A 223 7.47 -27.22 28.46
N ILE A 224 8.76 -27.40 28.72
CA ILE A 224 9.45 -28.71 28.68
C ILE A 224 10.15 -28.91 30.01
#